data_AF-A0A7U4J6U3-F1
#
_entry.id   AF-A0A7U4J6U3-F1
#
_cell.length_a   1.000
_cell.length_b   1.000
_cell.length_c   1.000
_cell.angle_alpha   90.00
_cell.angle_beta   90.00
_cell.angle_gamma   90.00
#
_symmetry.space_group_name_H-M   'P 1'
#
loop_
_entity.id
_entity.type
_entity.pdbx_description
1 polymer ?
#
loop_
_entity_poly.entity_id
_entity_poly.type
_entity_poly.pdbx_seq_one_letter_code
_entity_poly.pdbx_strand_id
1 'polypeptide(L)'
;MGKLARHIAIVIVSLGLCSCASLPKGKLQYHLADSEVAVKVTRVLGCNVSFEIFASNTVQPSTRYFAENTVHSIDLSSLNGALSDADIKIELTEDGRLTAINATSTGQGEAILKAAFTTGATLLKLTGAAGLSVAPDACKKIKQFGGDKPLTLIYEGKLNLASSQAQVVPPRAEDAAYADPIDILIGGVTAIVLGHDAVEPPFVTQGGLGERRVKAKQPGYVSIEVSSGNAVVYRGKVLSTEFGAAYEIPLPAPAAFGKKALAITFAESGAVKSMQFASTNGSAAALNAVDAGLKFAAGDTAAQKAAELKAESDLIVQQQRLIVCKTDPANCK
;
A
#
# COMPACT_ATOMS: atom_id res chain seq x y z
N MET A 1 44.77 74.76 -5.59
CA MET A 1 44.92 73.97 -4.33
C MET A 1 43.72 74.28 -3.45
N GLY A 2 43.02 73.26 -2.93
CA GLY A 2 41.93 73.43 -1.95
C GLY A 2 40.60 72.81 -2.38
N LYS A 3 40.37 71.56 -1.95
CA LYS A 3 39.22 70.70 -2.24
C LYS A 3 37.92 71.22 -1.62
N LEU A 4 36.79 71.08 -2.32
CA LEU A 4 35.48 70.94 -1.67
C LEU A 4 34.67 69.86 -2.39
N ALA A 5 34.79 68.63 -1.90
CA ALA A 5 34.00 67.48 -2.38
C ALA A 5 32.60 67.55 -1.76
N ARG A 6 31.60 67.96 -2.56
CA ARG A 6 30.19 67.90 -2.16
C ARG A 6 29.63 66.50 -2.43
N HIS A 7 29.12 65.90 -1.38
CA HIS A 7 28.49 64.58 -1.36
C HIS A 7 27.19 64.61 -2.19
N ILE A 8 27.07 63.73 -3.18
CA ILE A 8 25.79 63.40 -3.82
C ILE A 8 25.20 62.26 -3.00
N ALA A 9 24.15 62.57 -2.24
CA ALA A 9 23.36 61.56 -1.55
C ALA A 9 22.56 60.77 -2.60
N ILE A 10 22.93 59.51 -2.77
CA ILE A 10 22.19 58.52 -3.54
C ILE A 10 20.95 58.14 -2.72
N VAL A 11 19.79 58.69 -3.09
CA VAL A 11 18.49 58.18 -2.63
C VAL A 11 18.05 57.11 -3.62
N ILE A 12 18.50 55.87 -3.40
CA ILE A 12 17.87 54.70 -4.01
C ILE A 12 16.55 54.51 -3.26
N VAL A 13 15.46 55.00 -3.84
CA VAL A 13 14.11 54.56 -3.49
C VAL A 13 14.02 53.11 -3.98
N SER A 14 14.36 52.18 -3.10
CA SER A 14 14.03 50.76 -3.29
C SER A 14 12.50 50.65 -3.26
N LEU A 15 11.88 50.78 -4.44
CA LEU A 15 10.56 50.23 -4.74
C LEU A 15 10.67 48.70 -4.59
N GLY A 16 10.73 48.25 -3.35
CA GLY A 16 10.38 46.89 -2.98
C GLY A 16 8.90 46.75 -3.30
N LEU A 17 8.60 46.25 -4.49
CA LEU A 17 7.32 45.61 -4.75
C LEU A 17 7.23 44.47 -3.74
N CYS A 18 6.59 44.73 -2.60
CA CYS A 18 6.05 43.72 -1.73
C CYS A 18 5.01 42.96 -2.56
N SER A 19 5.45 41.96 -3.32
CA SER A 19 4.56 40.91 -3.77
C SER A 19 4.20 40.10 -2.53
N CYS A 20 3.20 40.55 -1.78
CA CYS A 20 2.48 39.68 -0.86
C CYS A 20 1.94 38.53 -1.71
N ALA A 21 2.59 37.37 -1.64
CA ALA A 21 2.20 36.20 -2.39
C ALA A 21 0.91 35.66 -1.78
N SER A 22 -0.24 36.21 -2.18
CA SER A 22 -1.55 35.70 -1.78
C SER A 22 -1.81 34.35 -2.46
N LEU A 23 -2.40 33.38 -1.75
CA LEU A 23 -2.79 32.12 -2.37
C LEU A 23 -3.74 32.38 -3.55
N PRO A 24 -3.56 31.66 -4.67
CA PRO A 24 -4.41 31.83 -5.85
C PRO A 24 -5.87 31.49 -5.49
N LYS A 25 -6.80 32.25 -6.07
CA LYS A 25 -8.23 31.93 -6.00
C LYS A 25 -8.47 30.69 -6.87
N GLY A 26 -8.54 29.53 -6.24
CA GLY A 26 -8.70 28.26 -6.94
C GLY A 26 -9.09 27.14 -5.99
N LYS A 27 -9.64 26.07 -6.58
CA LYS A 27 -9.89 24.81 -5.87
C LYS A 27 -8.84 23.81 -6.31
N LEU A 28 -8.15 23.21 -5.34
CA LEU A 28 -7.34 22.03 -5.62
C LEU A 28 -8.25 20.81 -5.65
N GLN A 29 -8.24 20.06 -6.74
CA GLN A 29 -8.94 18.79 -6.85
C GLN A 29 -8.03 17.62 -6.45
N TYR A 30 -8.61 16.61 -5.82
CA TYR A 30 -7.90 15.40 -5.42
C TYR A 30 -8.85 14.20 -5.30
N HIS A 31 -8.28 13.00 -5.22
CA HIS A 31 -9.00 11.74 -5.08
C HIS A 31 -8.66 11.04 -3.76
N LEU A 32 -9.60 10.28 -3.21
CA LEU A 32 -9.28 9.33 -2.13
C LEU A 32 -8.70 8.03 -2.73
N ALA A 33 -8.05 7.24 -1.89
CA ALA A 33 -7.57 5.94 -2.28
C ALA A 33 -8.73 4.93 -2.40
N ASP A 34 -8.74 4.23 -3.52
CA ASP A 34 -9.42 2.96 -3.71
C ASP A 34 -8.39 1.82 -3.80
N SER A 35 -8.85 0.56 -3.77
CA SER A 35 -7.97 -0.58 -3.67
C SER A 35 -8.49 -1.82 -4.37
N GLU A 36 -7.56 -2.62 -4.86
CA GLU A 36 -7.81 -3.92 -5.47
C GLU A 36 -6.94 -4.94 -4.76
N VAL A 37 -7.57 -5.96 -4.17
CA VAL A 37 -6.87 -7.06 -3.50
C VAL A 37 -6.70 -8.21 -4.48
N ALA A 38 -5.48 -8.70 -4.60
CA ALA A 38 -5.14 -9.88 -5.38
C ALA A 38 -4.39 -10.89 -4.51
N VAL A 39 -4.46 -12.16 -4.90
CA VAL A 39 -3.70 -13.23 -4.27
C VAL A 39 -2.84 -13.89 -5.32
N LYS A 40 -1.56 -14.03 -5.01
CA LYS A 40 -0.62 -14.89 -5.72
C LYS A 40 -0.34 -16.13 -4.88
N VAL A 41 -0.49 -17.31 -5.47
CA VAL A 41 -0.17 -18.59 -4.82
C VAL A 41 0.89 -19.30 -5.63
N THR A 42 2.02 -19.59 -4.99
CA THR A 42 3.04 -20.47 -5.58
C THR A 42 2.88 -21.86 -5.01
N ARG A 43 2.54 -22.82 -5.87
CA ARG A 43 2.31 -24.22 -5.53
C ARG A 43 3.43 -25.06 -6.12
N VAL A 44 4.28 -25.63 -5.26
CA VAL A 44 5.35 -26.56 -5.64
C VAL A 44 4.89 -27.98 -5.35
N LEU A 45 4.84 -28.83 -6.38
CA LEU A 45 4.34 -30.20 -6.33
C LEU A 45 5.46 -31.20 -6.54
N GLY A 46 5.45 -32.26 -5.75
CA GLY A 46 6.32 -33.42 -5.94
C GLY A 46 5.62 -34.71 -5.54
N CYS A 47 6.16 -35.84 -5.99
CA CYS A 47 5.67 -37.17 -5.66
C CYS A 47 6.76 -38.05 -5.10
N ASN A 48 6.43 -38.83 -4.07
CA ASN A 48 7.31 -39.90 -3.59
C ASN A 48 7.10 -41.19 -4.41
N VAL A 49 7.94 -42.20 -4.12
CA VAL A 49 7.90 -43.52 -4.76
C VAL A 49 6.61 -44.30 -4.53
N SER A 50 5.81 -43.92 -3.53
CA SER A 50 4.51 -44.51 -3.21
C SER A 50 3.34 -43.76 -3.89
N PHE A 51 3.62 -42.89 -4.85
CA PHE A 51 2.66 -42.03 -5.55
C PHE A 51 1.91 -41.07 -4.61
N GLU A 52 2.49 -40.71 -3.47
CA GLU A 52 1.94 -39.69 -2.59
C GLU A 52 2.39 -38.30 -3.04
N ILE A 53 1.44 -37.37 -3.09
CA ILE A 53 1.66 -36.01 -3.57
C ILE A 53 1.93 -35.09 -2.39
N PHE A 54 3.05 -34.39 -2.44
CA PHE A 54 3.40 -33.34 -1.50
C PHE A 54 3.30 -31.99 -2.22
N ALA A 55 2.68 -31.02 -1.54
CA ALA A 55 2.55 -29.66 -2.01
C ALA A 55 3.11 -28.68 -0.98
N SER A 56 3.99 -27.79 -1.44
CA SER A 56 4.38 -26.61 -0.67
C SER A 56 3.67 -25.42 -1.29
N ASN A 57 2.87 -24.74 -0.49
CA ASN A 57 2.09 -23.58 -0.93
C ASN A 57 2.58 -22.34 -0.22
N THR A 58 2.88 -21.30 -1.00
CA THR A 58 3.12 -19.96 -0.48
C THR A 58 2.04 -19.04 -0.99
N VAL A 59 1.40 -18.34 -0.08
CA VAL A 59 0.35 -17.37 -0.40
C VAL A 59 0.88 -15.97 -0.14
N GLN A 60 0.80 -15.14 -1.18
CA GLN A 60 1.20 -13.74 -1.20
C GLN A 60 -0.04 -12.90 -1.56
N PRO A 61 -0.83 -12.49 -0.56
CA PRO A 61 -1.84 -11.47 -0.81
C PRO A 61 -1.15 -10.13 -1.11
N SER A 62 -1.76 -9.32 -1.95
CA SER A 62 -1.29 -7.99 -2.29
C SER A 62 -2.47 -7.05 -2.44
N THR A 63 -2.25 -5.77 -2.15
CA THR A 63 -3.24 -4.71 -2.35
C THR A 63 -2.61 -3.64 -3.21
N ARG A 64 -3.25 -3.35 -4.35
CA ARG A 64 -2.89 -2.21 -5.21
C ARG A 64 -3.82 -1.06 -4.89
N TYR A 65 -3.27 0.12 -4.66
CA TYR A 65 -4.04 1.33 -4.40
C TYR A 65 -4.04 2.28 -5.60
N PHE A 66 -5.17 2.89 -5.89
CA PHE A 66 -5.36 3.81 -7.02
C PHE A 66 -6.39 4.88 -6.67
N ALA A 67 -6.49 5.94 -7.47
CA ALA A 67 -7.47 7.01 -7.28
C ALA A 67 -8.92 6.53 -7.50
N GLU A 68 -9.81 6.82 -6.55
CA GLU A 68 -11.24 6.62 -6.73
C GLU A 68 -11.81 7.62 -7.76
N ASN A 69 -12.91 7.28 -8.43
CA ASN A 69 -13.51 8.14 -9.46
C ASN A 69 -14.11 9.45 -8.90
N THR A 70 -14.40 9.53 -7.60
CA THR A 70 -14.98 10.72 -6.98
C THR A 70 -13.91 11.79 -6.78
N VAL A 71 -14.19 12.99 -7.29
CA VAL A 71 -13.33 14.15 -7.11
C VAL A 71 -13.74 14.92 -5.85
N HIS A 72 -12.77 15.21 -4.99
CA HIS A 72 -12.91 16.11 -3.85
C HIS A 72 -12.16 17.41 -4.12
N SER A 73 -12.52 18.47 -3.41
CA SER A 73 -11.87 19.76 -3.62
C SER A 73 -11.57 20.49 -2.32
N ILE A 74 -10.38 21.08 -2.23
CA ILE A 74 -9.99 22.01 -1.19
C ILE A 74 -10.07 23.42 -1.78
N ASP A 75 -10.88 24.29 -1.19
CA ASP A 75 -10.92 25.69 -1.58
C ASP A 75 -9.71 26.42 -0.97
N LEU A 76 -8.73 26.77 -1.81
CA LEU A 76 -7.51 27.45 -1.36
C LEU A 76 -7.80 28.89 -0.94
N SER A 77 -8.84 29.50 -1.48
CA SER A 77 -9.23 30.87 -1.10
C SER A 77 -9.76 30.94 0.33
N SER A 78 -10.39 29.85 0.80
CA SER A 78 -10.81 29.72 2.19
C SER A 78 -9.62 29.70 3.16
N LEU A 79 -8.42 29.41 2.68
CA LEU A 79 -7.22 29.30 3.52
C LEU A 79 -6.48 30.64 3.66
N ASN A 80 -6.83 31.66 2.87
CA ASN A 80 -6.31 33.02 3.00
C ASN A 80 -6.86 33.71 4.27
N GLY A 81 -5.97 34.33 5.05
CA GLY A 81 -6.32 35.23 6.14
C GLY A 81 -6.28 36.69 5.71
N ALA A 82 -7.01 37.57 6.42
CA ALA A 82 -6.96 39.01 6.16
C ALA A 82 -5.59 39.66 6.45
N LEU A 83 -4.71 38.97 7.20
CA LEU A 83 -3.44 39.49 7.72
C LEU A 83 -2.27 38.47 7.73
N SER A 84 -2.44 37.27 7.17
CA SER A 84 -1.39 36.23 7.19
C SER A 84 -1.26 35.52 5.84
N ASP A 85 -0.05 35.50 5.29
CA ASP A 85 0.32 34.66 4.15
C ASP A 85 0.39 33.20 4.62
N ALA A 86 -0.46 32.34 4.04
CA ALA A 86 -0.45 30.91 4.32
C ALA A 86 0.39 30.19 3.25
N ASP A 87 1.56 29.68 3.64
CA ASP A 87 2.36 28.79 2.79
C ASP A 87 1.73 27.40 2.82
N ILE A 88 1.25 26.92 1.67
CA ILE A 88 0.59 25.61 1.56
C ILE A 88 1.29 24.78 0.49
N LYS A 89 1.83 23.63 0.90
CA LYS A 89 2.34 22.58 0.02
C LYS A 89 1.37 21.41 0.09
N ILE A 90 0.76 21.07 -1.04
CA ILE A 90 -0.06 19.86 -1.17
C ILE A 90 0.65 18.97 -2.18
N GLU A 91 0.86 17.72 -1.80
CA GLU A 91 1.53 16.73 -2.62
C GLU A 91 0.51 15.68 -3.04
N LEU A 92 0.53 15.38 -4.34
CA LEU A 92 -0.31 14.39 -4.96
C LEU A 92 0.55 13.29 -5.58
N THR A 93 0.04 12.08 -5.60
CA THR A 93 0.52 11.03 -6.50
C THR A 93 0.24 11.41 -7.96
N GLU A 94 0.86 10.69 -8.91
CA GLU A 94 0.59 10.87 -10.35
C GLU A 94 -0.89 10.63 -10.71
N ASP A 95 -1.59 9.78 -9.96
CA ASP A 95 -3.03 9.52 -10.11
C ASP A 95 -3.93 10.49 -9.30
N GLY A 96 -3.37 11.52 -8.66
CA GLY A 96 -4.13 12.61 -8.04
C GLY A 96 -4.63 12.36 -6.61
N ARG A 97 -4.09 11.36 -5.91
CA ARG A 97 -4.37 11.11 -4.48
C ARG A 97 -3.46 11.93 -3.58
N LEU A 98 -3.95 12.29 -2.39
CA LEU A 98 -3.14 13.02 -1.40
C LEU A 98 -2.02 12.14 -0.84
N THR A 99 -0.79 12.67 -0.85
CA THR A 99 0.36 12.09 -0.13
C THR A 99 0.75 12.96 1.07
N ALA A 100 0.62 14.28 0.94
CA ALA A 100 0.86 15.20 2.04
C ALA A 100 0.07 16.51 1.91
N ILE A 101 -0.25 17.11 3.06
CA ILE A 101 -0.72 18.50 3.18
C ILE A 101 0.12 19.17 4.26
N ASN A 102 0.94 20.15 3.86
CA ASN A 102 1.80 20.92 4.75
C ASN A 102 1.46 22.41 4.63
N ALA A 103 0.94 22.99 5.70
CA ALA A 103 0.79 24.44 5.80
C ALA A 103 1.99 25.06 6.55
N THR A 104 3.20 25.06 5.93
CA THR A 104 4.31 26.08 5.96
C THR A 104 5.68 25.56 5.43
N SER A 105 6.56 26.50 5.01
CA SER A 105 7.76 26.44 4.12
C SER A 105 8.77 25.25 4.16
N THR A 106 8.97 24.68 2.96
CA THR A 106 10.09 23.93 2.31
C THR A 106 10.87 22.81 3.03
N GLY A 107 10.79 21.61 2.43
CA GLY A 107 11.76 20.50 2.50
C GLY A 107 11.29 19.33 1.60
N GLN A 108 12.22 18.70 0.87
CA GLN A 108 12.00 17.54 -0.02
C GLN A 108 12.11 16.22 0.77
N GLY A 109 11.34 15.20 0.39
CA GLY A 109 11.61 13.80 0.79
C GLY A 109 10.37 12.99 1.17
N GLU A 110 10.39 11.70 0.83
CA GLU A 110 9.27 10.83 0.46
C GLU A 110 8.98 9.72 1.51
N ALA A 111 7.74 9.24 1.64
CA ALA A 111 7.35 7.82 1.79
C ALA A 111 6.97 7.12 3.14
N ILE A 112 6.31 5.97 2.86
CA ILE A 112 6.14 4.64 3.50
C ILE A 112 4.97 4.40 4.44
N LEU A 113 4.06 3.50 4.04
CA LEU A 113 3.71 2.34 4.88
C LEU A 113 3.50 1.12 3.97
N LYS A 114 4.51 0.27 3.84
CA LYS A 114 4.36 -1.05 3.20
C LYS A 114 3.85 -2.04 4.24
N ALA A 115 2.77 -2.74 3.90
CA ALA A 115 2.29 -3.86 4.68
C ALA A 115 3.38 -4.94 4.66
N ALA A 116 3.95 -5.27 5.82
CA ALA A 116 4.80 -6.43 5.97
C ALA A 116 3.93 -7.67 5.80
N PHE A 117 4.00 -8.31 4.64
CA PHE A 117 3.29 -9.55 4.37
C PHE A 117 4.00 -10.69 5.12
N THR A 118 3.33 -11.29 6.09
CA THR A 118 3.73 -12.57 6.67
C THR A 118 3.46 -13.68 5.64
N THR A 119 4.40 -13.86 4.74
CA THR A 119 4.42 -15.00 3.81
C THR A 119 4.82 -16.25 4.60
N GLY A 120 3.86 -17.15 4.82
CA GLY A 120 4.11 -18.48 5.38
C GLY A 120 4.04 -19.52 4.26
N ALA A 121 5.08 -20.35 4.13
CA ALA A 121 5.03 -21.54 3.28
C ALA A 121 4.42 -22.70 4.08
N THR A 122 3.30 -23.24 3.61
CA THR A 122 2.63 -24.38 4.24
C THR A 122 2.92 -25.65 3.44
N LEU A 123 3.47 -26.68 4.10
CA LEU A 123 3.67 -28.01 3.52
C LEU A 123 2.46 -28.90 3.83
N LEU A 124 1.88 -29.49 2.80
CA LEU A 124 0.71 -30.35 2.89
C LEU A 124 0.91 -31.62 2.09
N LYS A 125 0.38 -32.73 2.61
CA LYS A 125 0.14 -33.94 1.82
C LYS A 125 -1.22 -33.81 1.17
N LEU A 126 -1.27 -33.83 -0.16
CA LEU A 126 -2.52 -33.69 -0.89
C LEU A 126 -3.13 -35.06 -1.17
N THR A 127 -4.41 -35.19 -0.86
CA THR A 127 -5.24 -36.32 -1.26
C THR A 127 -6.17 -35.87 -2.39
N GLY A 128 -6.48 -36.78 -3.31
CA GLY A 128 -7.33 -36.48 -4.46
C GLY A 128 -8.74 -36.04 -4.07
N ALA A 129 -9.45 -35.42 -5.03
CA ALA A 129 -10.88 -35.19 -4.90
C ALA A 129 -11.62 -36.53 -4.65
N ALA A 130 -12.64 -36.50 -3.77
CA ALA A 130 -13.35 -37.69 -3.33
C ALA A 130 -13.88 -38.51 -4.53
N GLY A 131 -13.38 -39.74 -4.70
CA GLY A 131 -13.89 -40.72 -5.67
C GLY A 131 -13.01 -41.07 -6.87
N LEU A 132 -11.80 -40.51 -7.01
CA LEU A 132 -10.87 -40.81 -8.12
C LEU A 132 -9.60 -41.53 -7.60
N SER A 133 -9.02 -42.46 -8.37
CA SER A 133 -7.67 -43.01 -8.12
C SER A 133 -6.60 -41.98 -8.50
N VAL A 134 -6.68 -40.78 -7.90
CA VAL A 134 -6.02 -39.54 -8.33
C VAL A 134 -4.49 -39.61 -8.28
N ALA A 135 -3.95 -40.30 -7.29
CA ALA A 135 -2.55 -40.12 -6.91
C ALA A 135 -1.55 -40.54 -8.00
N PRO A 136 -1.69 -41.72 -8.65
CA PRO A 136 -0.77 -42.14 -9.73
C PRO A 136 -0.84 -41.25 -10.98
N ASP A 137 -2.04 -40.87 -11.42
CA ASP A 137 -2.23 -40.05 -12.63
C ASP A 137 -1.72 -38.63 -12.44
N ALA A 138 -1.97 -38.04 -11.26
CA ALA A 138 -1.43 -36.74 -10.91
C ALA A 138 0.09 -36.79 -10.80
N CYS A 139 0.66 -37.82 -10.18
CA CYS A 139 2.12 -37.99 -10.13
C CYS A 139 2.76 -38.19 -11.51
N LYS A 140 2.08 -38.87 -12.43
CA LYS A 140 2.53 -39.00 -13.82
C LYS A 140 2.59 -37.64 -14.51
N LYS A 141 1.57 -36.79 -14.36
CA LYS A 141 1.56 -35.42 -14.92
C LYS A 141 2.60 -34.53 -14.27
N ILE A 142 2.75 -34.57 -12.94
CA ILE A 142 3.77 -33.81 -12.21
C ILE A 142 5.16 -34.16 -12.73
N LYS A 143 5.47 -35.46 -12.89
CA LYS A 143 6.76 -35.90 -13.45
C LYS A 143 6.90 -35.55 -14.94
N GLN A 144 5.82 -35.62 -15.72
CA GLN A 144 5.84 -35.25 -17.13
C GLN A 144 6.19 -33.77 -17.33
N PHE A 145 5.65 -32.88 -16.49
CA PHE A 145 5.85 -31.43 -16.64
C PHE A 145 7.07 -30.92 -15.87
N GLY A 146 7.37 -31.48 -14.69
CA GLY A 146 8.52 -31.09 -13.86
C GLY A 146 9.82 -31.82 -14.21
N GLY A 147 9.75 -32.92 -14.98
CA GLY A 147 10.88 -33.81 -15.22
C GLY A 147 11.34 -34.47 -13.92
N ASP A 148 12.64 -34.36 -13.64
CA ASP A 148 13.24 -34.85 -12.38
C ASP A 148 13.18 -33.81 -11.24
N LYS A 149 12.53 -32.66 -11.48
CA LYS A 149 12.38 -31.58 -10.48
C LYS A 149 10.92 -31.47 -10.03
N PRO A 150 10.68 -30.93 -8.82
CA PRO A 150 9.34 -30.53 -8.42
C PRO A 150 8.72 -29.55 -9.43
N LEU A 151 7.45 -29.76 -9.77
CA LEU A 151 6.72 -28.87 -10.65
C LEU A 151 6.28 -27.62 -9.85
N THR A 152 6.60 -26.44 -10.37
CA THR A 152 6.17 -25.17 -9.77
C THR A 152 5.06 -24.57 -10.63
N LEU A 153 3.93 -24.22 -10.01
CA LEU A 153 2.78 -23.58 -10.65
C LEU A 153 2.45 -22.30 -9.90
N ILE A 154 2.20 -21.20 -10.62
CA ILE A 154 1.81 -19.93 -10.04
C ILE A 154 0.37 -19.63 -10.42
N TYR A 155 -0.43 -19.30 -9.41
CA TYR A 155 -1.81 -18.87 -9.53
C TYR A 155 -1.90 -17.41 -9.12
N GLU A 156 -2.66 -16.61 -9.85
CA GLU A 156 -2.79 -15.19 -9.58
C GLU A 156 -4.18 -14.69 -9.97
N GLY A 157 -4.87 -14.05 -9.04
CA GLY A 157 -6.23 -13.59 -9.27
C GLY A 157 -6.62 -12.44 -8.36
N LYS A 158 -7.44 -11.55 -8.90
CA LYS A 158 -8.11 -10.47 -8.16
C LYS A 158 -9.29 -11.05 -7.39
N LEU A 159 -9.49 -10.60 -6.16
CA LEU A 159 -10.62 -11.01 -5.34
C LEU A 159 -11.74 -9.98 -5.46
N ASN A 160 -12.96 -10.46 -5.65
CA ASN A 160 -14.16 -9.68 -5.41
C ASN A 160 -14.45 -9.68 -3.90
N LEU A 161 -14.18 -8.57 -3.23
CA LEU A 161 -14.29 -8.50 -1.78
C LEU A 161 -15.74 -8.50 -1.27
N ALA A 162 -16.70 -8.16 -2.12
CA ALA A 162 -18.12 -8.19 -1.80
C ALA A 162 -18.70 -9.62 -1.78
N SER A 163 -17.98 -10.62 -2.31
CA SER A 163 -18.43 -12.01 -2.37
C SER A 163 -17.83 -12.86 -1.24
N SER A 164 -18.70 -13.49 -0.45
CA SER A 164 -18.33 -14.53 0.51
C SER A 164 -18.28 -15.95 -0.09
N GLN A 165 -18.55 -16.10 -1.39
CA GLN A 165 -18.43 -17.38 -2.09
C GLN A 165 -16.97 -17.68 -2.43
N ALA A 166 -16.65 -18.97 -2.60
CA ALA A 166 -15.34 -19.39 -3.10
C ALA A 166 -15.11 -18.88 -4.52
N GLN A 167 -13.99 -18.20 -4.70
CA GLN A 167 -13.56 -17.60 -5.95
C GLN A 167 -12.37 -18.38 -6.46
N VAL A 168 -12.40 -18.76 -7.74
CA VAL A 168 -11.28 -19.45 -8.39
C VAL A 168 -10.13 -18.45 -8.56
N VAL A 169 -8.93 -18.82 -8.11
CA VAL A 169 -7.71 -18.09 -8.42
C VAL A 169 -7.07 -18.80 -9.61
N PRO A 170 -7.11 -18.23 -10.82
CA PRO A 170 -6.66 -18.94 -12.01
C PRO A 170 -5.13 -19.10 -12.02
N PRO A 171 -4.60 -20.11 -12.72
CA PRO A 171 -3.17 -20.18 -13.01
C PRO A 171 -2.76 -18.97 -13.87
N ARG A 172 -1.51 -18.55 -13.73
CA ARG A 172 -0.93 -17.59 -14.67
C ARG A 172 -0.98 -18.16 -16.09
N ALA A 173 -1.07 -17.29 -17.08
CA ALA A 173 -1.28 -17.70 -18.48
C ALA A 173 -0.18 -18.67 -18.96
N GLU A 174 1.06 -18.47 -18.54
CA GLU A 174 2.19 -19.35 -18.84
C GLU A 174 2.12 -20.74 -18.16
N ASP A 175 1.42 -20.84 -17.03
CA ASP A 175 1.31 -22.07 -16.24
C ASP A 175 0.03 -22.85 -16.54
N ALA A 176 -0.96 -22.23 -17.19
CA ALA A 176 -2.29 -22.81 -17.43
C ALA A 176 -2.24 -24.19 -18.10
N ALA A 177 -1.38 -24.36 -19.12
CA ALA A 177 -1.22 -25.63 -19.84
C ALA A 177 -0.77 -26.80 -18.94
N TYR A 178 -0.09 -26.50 -17.82
CA TYR A 178 0.37 -27.49 -16.84
C TYR A 178 -0.57 -27.59 -15.65
N ALA A 179 -1.14 -26.46 -15.20
CA ALA A 179 -2.01 -26.35 -14.04
C ALA A 179 -3.40 -26.95 -14.30
N ASP A 180 -4.07 -26.61 -15.40
CA ASP A 180 -5.43 -27.08 -15.71
C ASP A 180 -5.58 -28.61 -15.59
N PRO A 181 -4.72 -29.43 -16.23
CA PRO A 181 -4.84 -30.88 -16.12
C PRO A 181 -4.48 -31.45 -14.74
N ILE A 182 -3.77 -30.69 -13.90
CA ILE A 182 -3.46 -31.06 -12.51
C ILE A 182 -4.60 -30.68 -11.59
N ASP A 183 -5.19 -29.50 -11.79
CA ASP A 183 -6.31 -28.99 -10.99
C ASP A 183 -7.54 -29.88 -11.10
N ILE A 184 -7.78 -30.49 -12.27
CA ILE A 184 -8.83 -31.52 -12.45
C ILE A 184 -8.62 -32.71 -11.49
N LEU A 185 -7.37 -33.06 -11.20
CA LEU A 185 -7.02 -34.25 -10.43
C LEU A 185 -7.00 -33.96 -8.92
N ILE A 186 -6.27 -32.92 -8.51
CA ILE A 186 -5.98 -32.64 -7.09
C ILE A 186 -6.62 -31.33 -6.59
N GLY A 187 -7.49 -30.73 -7.39
CA GLY A 187 -8.12 -29.44 -7.12
C GLY A 187 -7.19 -28.25 -7.38
N GLY A 188 -7.76 -27.17 -7.89
CA GLY A 188 -7.10 -25.89 -8.10
C GLY A 188 -7.03 -25.02 -6.86
N VAL A 189 -6.70 -23.75 -7.06
CA VAL A 189 -6.61 -22.76 -5.98
C VAL A 189 -7.90 -21.95 -5.90
N THR A 190 -8.42 -21.79 -4.68
CA THR A 190 -9.57 -20.94 -4.41
C THR A 190 -9.30 -19.98 -3.27
N ALA A 191 -9.99 -18.86 -3.26
CA ALA A 191 -9.96 -17.89 -2.18
C ALA A 191 -11.38 -17.51 -1.75
N ILE A 192 -11.58 -17.29 -0.46
CA ILE A 192 -12.86 -16.88 0.13
C ILE A 192 -12.61 -15.65 1.01
N VAL A 193 -13.53 -14.70 0.96
CA VAL A 193 -13.59 -13.59 1.90
C VAL A 193 -14.38 -14.04 3.12
N LEU A 194 -13.72 -14.11 4.27
CA LEU A 194 -14.32 -14.55 5.53
C LEU A 194 -15.11 -13.44 6.23
N GLY A 195 -14.79 -12.19 5.91
CA GLY A 195 -15.42 -11.00 6.49
C GLY A 195 -14.46 -9.82 6.54
N HIS A 196 -14.90 -8.72 7.14
CA HIS A 196 -14.10 -7.52 7.34
C HIS A 196 -14.26 -7.00 8.77
N ASP A 197 -13.26 -6.28 9.26
CA ASP A 197 -13.34 -5.62 10.55
C ASP A 197 -14.00 -4.25 10.39
N ALA A 198 -14.74 -3.80 11.42
CA ALA A 198 -15.13 -2.40 11.51
C ALA A 198 -13.88 -1.56 11.80
N VAL A 199 -13.77 -0.41 11.13
CA VAL A 199 -12.64 0.50 11.32
C VAL A 199 -13.12 1.81 11.86
N GLU A 200 -12.51 2.20 12.98
CA GLU A 200 -12.69 3.54 13.54
C GLU A 200 -11.73 4.50 12.82
N PRO A 201 -12.21 5.69 12.40
CA PRO A 201 -11.33 6.68 11.83
C PRO A 201 -10.35 7.18 12.91
N PRO A 202 -9.09 7.47 12.55
CA PRO A 202 -8.08 7.96 13.49
C PRO A 202 -8.41 9.35 14.04
N PHE A 203 -9.41 10.02 13.46
CA PHE A 203 -9.84 11.34 13.82
C PHE A 203 -11.37 11.45 13.72
N VAL A 204 -12.01 11.86 14.81
CA VAL A 204 -13.46 12.09 14.89
C VAL A 204 -13.69 13.56 15.27
N THR A 205 -14.29 14.35 14.37
CA THR A 205 -14.67 15.73 14.70
C THR A 205 -15.87 15.75 15.65
N GLN A 206 -15.74 16.40 16.81
CA GLN A 206 -16.90 16.77 17.63
C GLN A 206 -17.49 18.11 17.12
N GLY A 207 -18.40 18.03 16.14
CA GLY A 207 -19.27 19.16 15.72
C GLY A 207 -18.84 20.01 14.50
N GLY A 208 -19.87 20.60 13.84
CA GLY A 208 -19.81 21.79 12.97
C GLY A 208 -19.52 21.59 11.47
N LEU A 209 -20.53 21.64 10.60
CA LEU A 209 -20.35 21.81 9.14
C LEU A 209 -19.57 23.10 8.85
N GLY A 210 -18.51 23.04 8.04
CA GLY A 210 -17.74 24.19 7.60
C GLY A 210 -16.86 23.85 6.39
N GLU A 211 -16.59 24.83 5.53
CA GLU A 211 -15.98 24.67 4.20
C GLU A 211 -14.46 24.34 4.19
N ARG A 212 -13.84 24.24 5.37
CA ARG A 212 -12.37 24.07 5.53
C ARG A 212 -12.01 22.65 5.99
N ARG A 213 -12.37 21.64 5.21
CA ARG A 213 -12.15 20.25 5.61
C ARG A 213 -11.49 19.47 4.47
N VAL A 214 -10.58 18.58 4.85
CA VAL A 214 -9.99 17.60 3.95
C VAL A 214 -10.65 16.27 4.24
N LYS A 215 -11.31 15.70 3.24
CA LYS A 215 -11.77 14.31 3.31
C LYS A 215 -10.57 13.38 3.23
N ALA A 216 -10.57 12.39 4.10
CA ALA A 216 -9.60 11.30 4.19
C ALA A 216 -10.33 9.97 4.38
N LYS A 217 -9.63 8.85 4.19
CA LYS A 217 -10.22 7.52 4.32
C LYS A 217 -9.26 6.59 5.04
N GLN A 218 -9.69 6.04 6.17
CA GLN A 218 -8.93 5.03 6.88
C GLN A 218 -9.25 3.67 6.26
N PRO A 219 -8.28 2.92 5.69
CA PRO A 219 -8.52 1.61 5.12
C PRO A 219 -8.95 0.60 6.19
N GLY A 220 -9.75 -0.36 5.76
CA GLY A 220 -10.18 -1.53 6.52
C GLY A 220 -9.25 -2.72 6.38
N TYR A 221 -9.53 -3.75 7.17
CA TYR A 221 -8.95 -5.09 6.97
C TYR A 221 -10.04 -6.04 6.47
N VAL A 222 -9.71 -6.80 5.44
CA VAL A 222 -10.51 -7.94 4.97
C VAL A 222 -9.79 -9.23 5.35
N SER A 223 -10.52 -10.16 5.94
CA SER A 223 -10.01 -11.50 6.26
C SER A 223 -10.22 -12.40 5.05
N ILE A 224 -9.15 -13.02 4.56
CA ILE A 224 -9.20 -13.96 3.44
C ILE A 224 -8.72 -15.34 3.89
N GLU A 225 -9.29 -16.35 3.27
CA GLU A 225 -8.84 -17.73 3.31
C GLU A 225 -8.45 -18.16 1.91
N VAL A 226 -7.34 -18.88 1.77
CA VAL A 226 -6.91 -19.46 0.50
C VAL A 226 -6.74 -20.95 0.68
N SER A 227 -7.25 -21.70 -0.28
CA SER A 227 -7.23 -23.16 -0.31
C SER A 227 -6.55 -23.65 -1.58
N SER A 228 -5.79 -24.74 -1.46
CA SER A 228 -5.22 -25.51 -2.57
C SER A 228 -5.87 -26.89 -2.57
N GLY A 229 -6.73 -27.17 -3.54
CA GLY A 229 -7.66 -28.30 -3.47
C GLY A 229 -8.59 -28.15 -2.27
N ASN A 230 -8.68 -29.19 -1.44
CA ASN A 230 -9.55 -29.19 -0.25
C ASN A 230 -8.86 -28.70 1.03
N ALA A 231 -7.60 -28.26 0.94
CA ALA A 231 -6.82 -27.89 2.11
C ALA A 231 -6.62 -26.37 2.18
N VAL A 232 -6.94 -25.81 3.34
CA VAL A 232 -6.65 -24.40 3.67
C VAL A 232 -5.14 -24.23 3.82
N VAL A 233 -4.56 -23.36 3.00
CA VAL A 233 -3.10 -23.07 2.99
C VAL A 233 -2.75 -21.75 3.63
N TYR A 234 -3.73 -20.84 3.75
CA TYR A 234 -3.55 -19.52 4.32
C TYR A 234 -4.85 -18.98 4.91
N ARG A 235 -4.73 -18.29 6.05
CA ARG A 235 -5.72 -17.38 6.60
C ARG A 235 -5.01 -16.14 7.06
N GLY A 236 -5.51 -14.98 6.67
CA GLY A 236 -4.90 -13.72 7.08
C GLY A 236 -5.76 -12.52 6.76
N LYS A 237 -5.28 -11.37 7.21
CA LYS A 237 -5.92 -10.08 6.98
C LYS A 237 -5.12 -9.28 5.97
N VAL A 238 -5.82 -8.62 5.06
CA VAL A 238 -5.23 -7.73 4.05
C VAL A 238 -5.89 -6.37 4.16
N LEU A 239 -5.11 -5.30 3.96
CA LEU A 239 -5.66 -3.95 3.93
C LEU A 239 -6.51 -3.76 2.67
N SER A 240 -7.67 -3.15 2.82
CA SER A 240 -8.55 -2.77 1.71
C SER A 240 -9.26 -1.45 2.03
N THR A 241 -9.38 -0.58 1.04
CA THR A 241 -10.15 0.67 1.17
C THR A 241 -11.65 0.44 1.06
N GLU A 242 -12.11 -0.71 0.52
CA GLU A 242 -13.54 -0.98 0.31
C GLU A 242 -14.34 -0.97 1.63
N PHE A 243 -13.74 -1.51 2.70
CA PHE A 243 -14.32 -1.54 4.04
C PHE A 243 -13.76 -0.44 4.96
N GLY A 244 -13.19 0.61 4.37
CA GLY A 244 -12.63 1.73 5.10
C GLY A 244 -13.67 2.73 5.61
N ALA A 245 -13.29 3.54 6.59
CA ALA A 245 -14.09 4.62 7.11
C ALA A 245 -13.63 5.97 6.53
N ALA A 246 -14.53 6.67 5.85
CA ALA A 246 -14.29 8.06 5.44
C ALA A 246 -14.44 8.99 6.64
N TYR A 247 -13.60 10.01 6.73
CA TYR A 247 -13.64 11.04 7.76
C TYR A 247 -13.12 12.37 7.22
N GLU A 248 -13.28 13.43 8.01
CA GLU A 248 -12.88 14.77 7.64
C GLU A 248 -11.90 15.34 8.65
N ILE A 249 -10.83 15.95 8.13
CA ILE A 249 -9.79 16.60 8.92
C ILE A 249 -9.99 18.11 8.78
N PRO A 250 -10.24 18.86 9.88
CA PRO A 250 -10.42 20.29 9.84
C PRO A 250 -9.09 20.99 9.54
N LEU A 251 -9.12 21.91 8.57
CA LEU A 251 -8.00 22.79 8.29
C LEU A 251 -8.07 24.01 9.21
N PRO A 252 -6.99 24.33 9.95
CA PRO A 252 -7.00 25.42 10.93
C PRO A 252 -7.33 26.75 10.25
N ALA A 253 -8.23 27.54 10.85
CA ALA A 253 -8.52 28.91 10.41
C ALA A 253 -7.26 29.78 10.46
N PRO A 254 -7.05 30.71 9.49
CA PRO A 254 -5.96 31.66 9.53
C PRO A 254 -6.03 32.44 10.84
N ALA A 255 -4.90 32.58 11.50
CA ALA A 255 -4.82 33.31 12.75
C ALA A 255 -4.69 34.80 12.43
N ALA A 256 -5.43 35.65 13.14
CA ALA A 256 -5.22 37.10 13.08
C ALA A 256 -3.84 37.49 13.66
N PHE A 257 -3.31 36.67 14.58
CA PHE A 257 -2.00 36.83 15.23
C PHE A 257 -1.39 35.46 15.57
N GLY A 258 -0.06 35.32 15.47
CA GLY A 258 0.66 34.05 15.68
C GLY A 258 0.64 33.11 14.47
N LYS A 259 1.35 31.96 14.53
CA LYS A 259 1.35 30.96 13.45
C LYS A 259 0.58 29.71 13.88
N LYS A 260 -0.30 29.21 13.00
CA LYS A 260 -0.88 27.87 13.07
C LYS A 260 -0.36 27.05 11.91
N ALA A 261 0.19 25.88 12.19
CA ALA A 261 0.65 24.93 11.17
C ALA A 261 -0.06 23.59 11.35
N LEU A 262 -0.37 22.98 10.21
CA LEU A 262 -0.90 21.62 10.12
C LEU A 262 -0.05 20.88 9.09
N ALA A 263 0.50 19.74 9.48
CA ALA A 263 1.19 18.81 8.61
C ALA A 263 0.51 17.44 8.70
N ILE A 264 0.09 16.90 7.56
CA ILE A 264 -0.53 15.58 7.45
C ILE A 264 0.19 14.82 6.35
N THR A 265 0.54 13.57 6.62
CA THR A 265 1.03 12.64 5.60
C THR A 265 0.11 11.43 5.50
N PHE A 266 -0.05 10.93 4.27
CA PHE A 266 -0.90 9.80 3.95
C PHE A 266 -0.06 8.64 3.42
N ALA A 267 -0.46 7.42 3.78
CA ALA A 267 0.03 6.21 3.13
C ALA A 267 -0.65 6.05 1.75
N GLU A 268 -0.11 5.18 0.90
CA GLU A 268 -0.75 4.83 -0.40
C GLU A 268 -2.18 4.31 -0.21
N SER A 269 -2.48 3.70 0.93
CA SER A 269 -3.81 3.23 1.29
C SER A 269 -4.81 4.34 1.65
N GLY A 270 -4.39 5.61 1.65
CA GLY A 270 -5.18 6.76 2.10
C GLY A 270 -5.21 6.95 3.63
N ALA A 271 -4.63 6.01 4.40
CA ALA A 271 -4.51 6.12 5.85
C ALA A 271 -3.65 7.34 6.24
N VAL A 272 -4.03 8.05 7.30
CA VAL A 272 -3.14 9.06 7.87
C VAL A 272 -1.98 8.34 8.54
N LYS A 273 -0.76 8.66 8.10
CA LYS A 273 0.49 8.14 8.66
C LYS A 273 0.98 9.01 9.82
N SER A 274 0.89 10.33 9.66
CA SER A 274 1.22 11.29 10.71
C SER A 274 0.35 12.54 10.60
N MET A 275 0.07 13.15 11.75
CA MET A 275 -0.64 14.43 11.85
C MET A 275 0.01 15.27 12.95
N GLN A 276 0.36 16.51 12.61
CA GLN A 276 0.92 17.47 13.55
C GLN A 276 0.15 18.78 13.50
N PHE A 277 -0.26 19.25 14.67
CA PHE A 277 -0.77 20.60 14.87
C PHE A 277 0.24 21.40 15.67
N ALA A 278 0.63 22.56 15.16
CA ALA A 278 1.43 23.52 15.91
C ALA A 278 0.70 24.86 15.97
N SER A 279 0.63 25.45 17.15
CA SER A 279 0.26 26.85 17.34
C SER A 279 1.41 27.53 18.08
N THR A 280 1.84 28.68 17.57
CA THR A 280 2.89 29.48 18.21
C THR A 280 2.35 30.85 18.58
N ASN A 281 2.51 31.17 19.86
CA ASN A 281 2.37 32.52 20.38
C ASN A 281 3.74 33.25 20.38
N GLY A 282 4.68 32.84 19.51
CA GLY A 282 6.00 33.47 19.37
C GLY A 282 7.21 32.72 19.97
N SER A 283 7.12 31.43 20.32
CA SER A 283 8.26 30.65 20.83
C SER A 283 8.95 29.80 19.75
N ALA A 284 10.28 29.89 19.66
CA ALA A 284 11.11 29.18 18.67
C ALA A 284 11.14 27.65 18.84
N ALA A 285 10.73 27.13 19.99
CA ALA A 285 10.76 25.70 20.30
C ALA A 285 9.81 24.84 19.43
N ALA A 286 8.74 25.43 18.88
CA ALA A 286 7.80 24.71 18.04
C ALA A 286 8.32 24.44 16.60
N LEU A 287 9.29 25.23 16.12
CA LEU A 287 9.90 25.04 14.79
C LEU A 287 10.74 23.75 14.74
N ASN A 288 11.44 23.42 15.83
CA ASN A 288 12.27 22.21 15.92
C ASN A 288 11.43 20.91 15.94
N ALA A 289 10.19 20.97 16.42
CA ALA A 289 9.27 19.83 16.40
C ALA A 289 8.73 19.54 14.98
N VAL A 290 8.68 20.56 14.11
CA VAL A 290 8.35 20.42 12.68
C VAL A 290 9.53 19.79 11.93
N ASP A 291 10.77 20.23 12.22
CA ASP A 291 12.01 19.64 11.65
C ASP A 291 12.24 18.17 12.03
N ALA A 292 11.83 17.75 13.24
CA ALA A 292 11.94 16.35 13.66
C ALA A 292 10.93 15.44 12.93
N GLY A 293 9.74 15.97 12.59
CA GLY A 293 8.74 15.25 11.78
C GLY A 293 9.15 15.12 10.30
N LEU A 294 9.93 16.08 9.79
CA LEU A 294 10.44 16.12 8.41
C LEU A 294 11.55 15.08 8.12
N LYS A 295 12.23 14.54 9.14
CA LYS A 295 13.30 13.53 8.97
C LYS A 295 12.79 12.10 8.71
N PHE A 296 11.49 11.85 8.81
CA PHE A 296 10.91 10.50 8.82
C PHE A 296 10.54 9.93 7.43
N ALA A 297 10.88 10.64 6.35
CA ALA A 297 10.38 10.39 5.01
C ALA A 297 11.52 10.20 3.98
N ALA A 298 12.02 8.97 3.85
CA ALA A 298 12.70 8.51 2.63
C ALA A 298 11.98 7.29 1.99
N GLY A 299 11.80 7.30 0.67
CA GLY A 299 11.10 6.28 -0.12
C GLY A 299 11.94 5.12 -0.62
N ASP A 300 11.26 4.16 -1.26
CA ASP A 300 11.88 2.91 -1.66
C ASP A 300 12.75 3.07 -2.91
N THR A 301 14.01 2.73 -2.76
CA THR A 301 15.01 2.67 -3.83
C THR A 301 14.80 1.44 -4.72
N ALA A 302 15.30 1.49 -5.96
CA ALA A 302 15.33 0.32 -6.86
C ALA A 302 15.98 -0.93 -6.22
N ALA A 303 16.90 -0.73 -5.26
CA ALA A 303 17.53 -1.80 -4.49
C ALA A 303 16.54 -2.56 -3.59
N GLN A 304 15.52 -1.90 -3.03
CA GLN A 304 14.51 -2.56 -2.21
C GLN A 304 13.54 -3.41 -3.04
N LYS A 305 13.15 -2.94 -4.24
CA LYS A 305 12.34 -3.75 -5.17
C LYS A 305 13.10 -4.99 -5.66
N ALA A 306 14.41 -4.86 -5.93
CA ALA A 306 15.24 -6.00 -6.29
C ALA A 306 15.40 -7.00 -5.13
N ALA A 307 15.44 -6.53 -3.88
CA ALA A 307 15.48 -7.38 -2.70
C ALA A 307 14.19 -8.17 -2.49
N GLU A 308 13.02 -7.58 -2.77
CA GLU A 308 11.71 -8.28 -2.73
C GLU A 308 11.66 -9.41 -3.77
N LEU A 309 12.02 -9.14 -5.03
CA LEU A 309 12.07 -10.17 -6.08
C LEU A 309 13.06 -11.30 -5.75
N LYS A 310 14.19 -10.94 -5.14
CA LYS A 310 15.17 -11.93 -4.67
C LYS A 310 14.61 -12.78 -3.52
N ALA A 311 13.95 -12.16 -2.55
CA ALA A 311 13.33 -12.87 -1.44
C ALA A 311 12.26 -13.85 -1.92
N GLU A 312 11.48 -13.48 -2.94
CA GLU A 312 10.53 -14.39 -3.59
C GLU A 312 11.23 -15.59 -4.24
N SER A 313 12.29 -15.35 -5.03
CA SER A 313 13.06 -16.43 -5.65
C SER A 313 13.68 -17.36 -4.61
N ASP A 314 14.26 -16.81 -3.54
CA ASP A 314 14.87 -17.58 -2.46
C ASP A 314 13.84 -18.46 -1.75
N LEU A 315 12.63 -17.93 -1.54
CA LEU A 315 11.54 -18.68 -0.95
C LEU A 315 11.10 -19.85 -1.84
N ILE A 316 10.97 -19.65 -3.16
CA ILE A 316 10.67 -20.73 -4.11
C ILE A 316 11.74 -21.83 -4.06
N VAL A 317 13.02 -21.45 -4.02
CA VAL A 317 14.12 -22.41 -3.90
C VAL A 317 14.03 -23.19 -2.59
N GLN A 318 13.71 -22.53 -1.47
CA GLN A 318 13.50 -23.22 -0.19
C GLN A 318 12.31 -24.19 -0.25
N GLN A 319 11.21 -23.83 -0.91
CA GLN A 319 10.07 -24.72 -1.11
C GLN A 319 10.42 -25.95 -1.94
N GLN A 320 11.16 -25.76 -3.03
CA GLN A 320 11.63 -26.87 -3.87
C GLN A 320 12.51 -27.83 -3.08
N ARG A 321 13.46 -27.31 -2.29
CA ARG A 321 14.30 -28.15 -1.40
C ARG A 321 13.46 -28.93 -0.39
N LEU A 322 12.52 -28.26 0.26
CA LEU A 322 11.62 -28.91 1.22
C LEU A 322 10.82 -30.05 0.57
N ILE A 323 10.32 -29.84 -0.65
CA ILE A 323 9.59 -30.86 -1.40
C ILE A 323 10.51 -32.02 -1.76
N VAL A 324 11.72 -31.76 -2.29
CA VAL A 324 12.72 -32.80 -2.56
C VAL A 324 12.99 -33.63 -1.32
N CYS A 325 13.21 -33.00 -0.17
CA CYS A 325 13.46 -33.70 1.10
C CYS A 325 12.30 -34.61 1.55
N LYS A 326 11.06 -34.28 1.18
CA LYS A 326 9.89 -35.08 1.54
C LYS A 326 9.62 -36.20 0.55
N THR A 327 9.88 -35.98 -0.74
CA THR A 327 9.64 -36.95 -1.80
C THR A 327 10.79 -37.93 -1.99
N ASP A 328 12.01 -37.46 -1.75
CA ASP A 328 13.25 -38.20 -1.90
C ASP A 328 14.25 -37.81 -0.78
N PRO A 329 14.12 -38.42 0.41
CA PRO A 329 14.97 -38.12 1.56
C PRO A 329 16.46 -38.35 1.30
N ALA A 330 16.83 -39.25 0.37
CA ALA A 330 18.22 -39.57 0.05
C ALA A 330 18.94 -38.43 -0.70
N ASN A 331 18.18 -37.59 -1.41
CA ASN A 331 18.69 -36.43 -2.14
C ASN A 331 18.39 -35.09 -1.47
N CYS A 332 17.96 -35.10 -0.20
CA CYS A 332 17.77 -33.91 0.61
C CYS A 332 19.12 -33.21 0.89
N LYS A 333 19.33 -32.02 0.31
CA LYS A 333 20.54 -31.19 0.48
C LYS A 333 20.19 -29.73 0.74
#